data_AF-A0A2S9QIW9-F1
#
_entry.id   AF-A0A2S9QIW9-F1
#
_cell.length_a   1.000
_cell.length_b   1.000
_cell.length_c   1.000
_cell.angle_alpha   90.00
_cell.angle_beta   90.00
_cell.angle_gamma   90.00
#
_symmetry.space_group_name_H-M   'P 1'
#
loop_
_entity.id
_entity.type
_entity.pdbx_description
1 polymer ?
#
loop_
_entity_poly.entity_id
_entity_poly.type
_entity_poly.pdbx_seq_one_letter_code
_entity_poly.pdbx_strand_id
1 'polypeptide(L)' 'MAFHIIQLGPGSNERIVHEKSYETLEEARSRASKEIEASEGDRGYDTLRGYWWCRDGRGRTRFIYVVD' A
#
# COMPACT_ATOMS: atom_id res chain seq x y z
N MET A 1 -8.91 10.55 15.15
CA MET A 1 -9.06 9.55 14.08
C MET A 1 -7.87 9.78 13.17
N ALA A 2 -7.03 8.78 12.98
CA ALA A 2 -5.76 8.92 12.26
C ALA A 2 -5.61 7.73 11.32
N PHE A 3 -5.37 7.98 10.05
CA PHE A 3 -5.34 6.94 9.03
C PHE A 3 -3.92 6.49 8.78
N HIS A 4 -3.68 5.19 8.81
CA HIS A 4 -2.35 4.62 8.66
C HIS A 4 -2.18 3.97 7.29
N ILE A 5 -1.10 4.34 6.60
CA ILE A 5 -0.60 3.59 5.45
C ILE A 5 0.35 2.53 5.96
N ILE A 6 -0.05 1.26 5.84
CA ILE A 6 0.78 0.11 6.22
C ILE A 6 1.34 -0.52 4.95
N GLN A 7 2.66 -0.54 4.82
CA GLN A 7 3.36 -1.18 3.72
C GLN A 7 3.93 -2.53 4.18
N LEU A 8 3.53 -3.60 3.50
CA LEU A 8 4.09 -4.94 3.74
C LEU A 8 5.24 -5.22 2.78
N GLY A 9 6.30 -5.82 3.33
CA GLY A 9 7.49 -6.21 2.59
C GLY A 9 7.21 -7.34 1.60
N PRO A 10 8.10 -7.54 0.62
CA PRO A 10 7.93 -8.60 -0.37
C PRO A 10 8.00 -10.00 0.25
N GLY A 11 7.00 -10.83 -0.05
CA GLY A 11 6.90 -12.23 0.38
C GLY A 11 5.64 -12.52 1.21
N SER A 12 5.42 -13.80 1.56
CA SER A 12 4.24 -14.28 2.29
C SER A 12 4.20 -13.92 3.78
N ASN A 13 5.19 -13.19 4.29
CA ASN A 13 5.37 -12.99 5.74
C ASN A 13 4.73 -11.72 6.30
N GLU A 14 3.92 -10.99 5.52
CA GLU A 14 3.09 -9.85 5.97
C GLU A 14 3.79 -8.89 6.95
N ARG A 15 5.12 -8.75 6.84
CA ARG A 15 5.89 -7.94 7.79
C ARG A 15 5.72 -6.49 7.41
N ILE A 16 5.27 -5.67 8.36
CA ILE A 16 5.22 -4.22 8.22
C ILE A 16 6.66 -3.73 8.01
N VAL A 17 6.90 -3.15 6.84
CA VAL A 17 8.17 -2.51 6.48
C VAL A 17 8.09 -1.00 6.63
N HIS A 18 6.89 -0.44 6.49
CA HIS A 18 6.67 0.98 6.64
C HIS A 18 5.28 1.27 7.19
N GLU A 19 5.18 2.27 8.05
CA GLU A 19 3.92 2.78 8.60
C GLU A 19 3.98 4.31 8.62
N LYS A 20 2.96 4.97 8.06
CA LYS A 20 2.80 6.43 8.11
C LYS A 20 1.37 6.78 8.50
N SER A 21 1.21 7.78 9.37
CA SER A 21 -0.10 8.26 9.83
C SER A 21 -0.49 9.56 9.14
N TYR A 22 -1.79 9.73 8.91
CA TYR A 22 -2.40 10.89 8.25
C TYR A 22 -3.66 11.34 8.98
N GLU A 23 -4.00 12.62 8.89
CA GLU A 23 -5.17 13.17 9.60
C GLU A 23 -6.49 12.85 8.90
N THR A 24 -6.46 12.55 7.60
CA THR A 24 -7.67 12.28 6.80
C THR A 24 -7.52 11.05 5.90
N LEU A 25 -8.64 10.37 5.66
CA LEU A 25 -8.70 9.20 4.76
C LEU A 25 -8.35 9.59 3.33
N GLU A 26 -8.82 10.75 2.87
CA GLU A 26 -8.54 11.24 1.52
C GLU A 26 -7.04 11.45 1.29
N GLU A 27 -6.34 12.03 2.28
CA GLU A 27 -4.90 12.19 2.20
C GLU A 27 -4.19 10.83 2.17
N ALA A 28 -4.53 9.93 3.09
CA ALA A 28 -3.93 8.58 3.13
C ALA A 28 -4.12 7.83 1.80
N ARG A 29 -5.33 7.89 1.21
CA ARG A 29 -5.62 7.27 -0.09
C ARG A 29 -4.86 7.94 -1.24
N SER A 30 -4.81 9.27 -1.28
CA SER A 30 -4.09 10.04 -2.29
C SER A 30 -2.58 9.70 -2.26
N ARG A 31 -2.02 9.54 -1.06
CA ARG A 31 -0.62 9.13 -0.86
C ARG A 31 -0.38 7.69 -1.28
N ALA A 32 -1.22 6.75 -0.84
CA ALA A 32 -1.13 5.34 -1.23
C ALA A 32 -1.21 5.16 -2.76
N SER A 33 -2.13 5.87 -3.42
CA SER A 33 -2.25 5.87 -4.89
C SER A 33 -0.95 6.34 -5.56
N LYS A 34 -0.39 7.48 -5.12
CA LYS A 34 0.86 8.02 -5.69
C LYS A 34 2.05 7.07 -5.49
N GLU A 35 2.15 6.42 -4.34
CA GLU A 35 3.24 5.45 -4.07
C GLU A 35 3.13 4.21 -5.00
N ILE A 36 1.92 3.79 -5.35
CA ILE A 36 1.67 2.70 -6.29
C ILE A 36 1.91 3.14 -7.73
N GLU A 37 1.50 4.36 -8.10
CA GLU A 37 1.78 4.94 -9.41
C GLU A 37 3.27 5.13 -9.67
N ALA A 38 4.06 5.38 -8.62
CA ALA A 38 5.52 5.43 -8.69
C ALA A 38 6.19 4.05 -8.72
N SER A 39 5.47 2.98 -8.38
CA SER A 39 6.04 1.63 -8.38
C SER A 39 6.15 1.08 -9.81
N GLU A 40 7.34 0.58 -10.15
CA GLU A 40 7.60 -0.08 -11.42
C GLU A 40 7.05 -1.51 -11.41
N GLY A 41 6.35 -1.90 -12.49
CA GLY A 41 5.82 -3.24 -12.67
C GLY A 41 4.29 -3.32 -12.66
N ASP A 42 3.78 -4.52 -12.39
CA ASP A 42 2.35 -4.79 -12.36
C ASP A 42 1.72 -4.25 -11.08
N ARG A 43 0.53 -3.68 -11.15
CA ARG A 43 -0.08 -3.02 -10.01
C ARG A 43 -1.60 -3.02 -10.11
N GLY A 44 -2.24 -2.97 -8.96
CA GLY A 44 -3.69 -2.92 -8.90
C GLY A 44 -4.22 -2.49 -7.55
N TYR A 45 -5.52 -2.24 -7.53
CA TYR A 45 -6.28 -2.00 -6.31
C TYR A 45 -7.29 -3.11 -6.13
N ASP A 46 -7.25 -3.78 -4.97
CA ASP A 46 -8.26 -4.76 -4.59
C ASP A 46 -9.40 -4.02 -3.89
N THR A 47 -10.50 -3.81 -4.61
CA THR A 47 -11.69 -3.11 -4.08
C THR A 47 -12.40 -3.89 -2.98
N LEU A 48 -12.27 -5.22 -2.95
CA LEU A 48 -12.92 -6.08 -1.96
C LEU A 48 -12.18 -6.04 -0.62
N ARG A 49 -10.85 -6.01 -0.68
CA ARG A 49 -9.98 -6.01 0.50
C ARG A 49 -9.49 -4.62 0.91
N GLY A 50 -9.67 -3.61 0.06
CA GLY A 50 -9.34 -2.22 0.35
C GLY A 50 -7.84 -1.92 0.39
N TYR A 51 -7.02 -2.67 -0.34
CA TYR A 51 -5.58 -2.43 -0.40
C TYR A 51 -5.09 -2.26 -1.83
N TRP A 52 -3.98 -1.56 -1.98
CA TRP A 52 -3.22 -1.54 -3.22
C TRP A 52 -2.11 -2.58 -3.18
N TRP A 53 -1.78 -3.11 -4.34
CA TRP A 53 -0.63 -3.99 -4.50
C TRP A 53 0.21 -3.55 -5.70
N CYS A 54 1.51 -3.77 -5.60
CA CYS A 54 2.42 -3.66 -6.73
C CYS A 54 3.39 -4.83 -6.73
N ARG A 55 3.72 -5.34 -7.91
CA ARG A 55 4.66 -6.41 -8.15
C ARG A 55 5.79 -5.87 -9.00
N ASP A 56 7.00 -5.91 -8.45
CA ASP A 56 8.18 -5.48 -9.20
C ASP A 56 8.56 -6.48 -10.30
N GLY A 57 9.47 -6.07 -11.18
CA GLY A 57 9.99 -6.92 -12.27
C GLY A 57 10.74 -8.19 -11.81
N ARG A 58 10.94 -8.39 -10.50
CA ARG A 58 11.52 -9.61 -9.90
C ARG A 58 10.45 -10.52 -9.30
N GLY A 59 9.16 -10.23 -9.52
CA GLY A 59 8.05 -11.03 -9.01
C GLY A 59 7.72 -10.78 -7.55
N ARG A 60 8.29 -9.74 -6.92
CA ARG A 60 8.07 -9.45 -5.50
C ARG A 60 6.84 -8.54 -5.35
N THR A 61 5.82 -9.02 -4.63
CA THR A 61 4.61 -8.25 -4.36
C THR A 61 4.71 -7.48 -3.05
N ARG A 62 4.42 -6.19 -3.11
CA ARG A 62 4.26 -5.25 -1.99
C ARG A 62 2.77 -4.92 -1.87
N PHE A 63 2.31 -4.76 -0.63
CA PHE A 63 0.93 -4.40 -0.32
C PHE A 63 0.91 -3.09 0.47
N ILE A 64 -0.06 -2.24 0.18
CA ILE A 64 -0.28 -0.95 0.84
C ILE A 64 -1.73 -0.90 1.32
N TYR A 65 -1.92 -0.84 2.63
CA TYR A 65 -3.22 -0.77 3.29
C TYR A 65 -3.46 0.63 3.81
N VAL A 66 -4.72 1.09 3.77
CA VAL A 66 -5.16 2.30 4.48
C VAL A 66 -6.14 1.85 5.55
N VAL A 67 -5.75 1.99 6.82
CA VAL A 67 -6.57 1.62 7.99
C VAL A 67 -6.86 2.85 8.86
N ASP A 68 -7.94 2.81 9.63
CA ASP A 68 -8.34 3.85 10.59
C ASP A 68 -7.77 3.63 12.00
#